data_AF-A0A9D1KTL8-F1
#
_entry.id   AF-A0A9D1KTL8-F1
#
_cell.length_a   1.000
_cell.length_b   1.000
_cell.length_c   1.000
_cell.angle_alpha   90.00
_cell.angle_beta   90.00
_cell.angle_gamma   90.00
#
_symmetry.space_group_name_H-M   'P 1'
#
loop_
_entity.id
_entity.type
_entity.pdbx_description
1 polymer ?
#
loop_
_entity_poly.entity_id
_entity_poly.type
_entity_poly.pdbx_seq_one_letter_code
_entity_poly.pdbx_strand_id
1 'polypeptide(L)'
;MANITAADVNKLRQQTGAGMMDCKKALVEADGDFEKAIEVLRKKGQKVAANRADRTSAEGAVIAVLNDEATKGAIVALNCETDFVGKNEGFVALARELAQTALNCDAATVEDFLKVPFKGGLTVGEKLIEQTGVIGEKLEISNLSRLEAPLVGAYIHNGNKLATLVGLSANVEGAKEAAHNVAMQAAAMNPIALDETKVAKEVIEKEIEIAKELLRKEGKPEAMLDNIAKGKLNRFFKDNTLVHQEYIMDNKVSVAQYVASVNKDLKVVGFVRVTIA
;
A
#
# COMPACT_ATOMS: atom_id res chain seq x y z
N MET A 1 -12.18 -47.24 0.00
CA MET A 1 -11.79 -45.95 0.61
C MET A 1 -10.34 -46.06 1.02
N ALA A 2 -9.49 -45.18 0.53
CA ALA A 2 -8.10 -45.11 0.97
C ALA A 2 -8.01 -44.95 2.50
N ASN A 3 -7.02 -45.59 3.12
CA ASN A 3 -6.82 -45.52 4.56
C ASN A 3 -6.15 -44.19 4.93
N ILE A 4 -6.95 -43.14 5.10
CA ILE A 4 -6.47 -41.78 5.38
C ILE A 4 -6.21 -41.64 6.87
N THR A 5 -4.95 -41.48 7.25
CA THR A 5 -4.55 -41.35 8.65
C THR A 5 -4.62 -39.91 9.15
N ALA A 6 -4.66 -39.71 10.48
CA ALA A 6 -4.55 -38.37 11.06
C ALA A 6 -3.23 -37.67 10.70
N ALA A 7 -2.15 -38.44 10.50
CA ALA A 7 -0.86 -37.92 10.06
C ALA A 7 -0.94 -37.39 8.62
N ASP A 8 -1.65 -38.08 7.72
CA ASP A 8 -1.84 -37.62 6.33
C ASP A 8 -2.62 -36.31 6.28
N VAL A 9 -3.70 -36.21 7.06
CA VAL A 9 -4.48 -34.98 7.18
C VAL A 9 -3.63 -33.82 7.72
N ASN A 10 -2.84 -34.07 8.76
CA ASN A 10 -1.97 -33.04 9.33
C ASN A 10 -0.86 -32.63 8.36
N LYS A 11 -0.30 -33.57 7.59
CA LYS A 11 0.69 -33.28 6.54
C LYS A 11 0.10 -32.38 5.47
N LEU A 12 -1.10 -32.68 4.95
CA LEU A 12 -1.76 -31.83 3.95
C LEU A 12 -2.09 -30.44 4.53
N ARG A 13 -2.53 -30.38 5.79
CA ARG A 13 -2.75 -29.11 6.50
C ARG A 13 -1.48 -28.28 6.61
N GLN A 14 -0.35 -28.89 6.95
CA GLN A 14 0.93 -28.15 7.03
C GLN A 14 1.39 -27.64 5.67
N GLN A 15 1.11 -28.39 4.59
CA GLN A 15 1.46 -27.98 3.23
C GLN A 15 0.58 -26.85 2.69
N THR A 16 -0.72 -26.86 3.01
CA THR A 16 -1.71 -25.96 2.39
C THR A 16 -2.20 -24.85 3.30
N GLY A 17 -2.04 -25.00 4.62
CA GLY A 17 -2.64 -24.11 5.63
C GLY A 17 -4.14 -24.33 5.85
N ALA A 18 -4.82 -25.16 5.03
CA ALA A 18 -6.27 -25.32 5.09
C ALA A 18 -6.75 -25.97 6.40
N GLY A 19 -8.04 -25.74 6.72
CA GLY A 19 -8.67 -26.29 7.92
C GLY A 19 -8.58 -27.84 7.98
N MET A 20 -8.45 -28.38 9.20
CA MET A 20 -8.26 -29.82 9.42
C MET A 20 -9.33 -30.69 8.74
N MET A 21 -10.60 -30.28 8.87
CA MET A 21 -11.72 -31.01 8.26
C MET A 21 -11.75 -30.88 6.74
N ASP A 22 -11.24 -29.77 6.20
CA ASP A 22 -11.17 -29.57 4.76
C ASP A 22 -10.06 -30.43 4.15
N CYS A 23 -8.91 -30.51 4.81
CA CYS A 23 -7.84 -31.43 4.43
C CYS A 23 -8.31 -32.88 4.45
N LYS A 24 -9.06 -33.27 5.50
CA LYS A 24 -9.62 -34.63 5.59
C LYS A 24 -10.61 -34.91 4.45
N LYS A 25 -11.53 -33.98 4.18
CA LYS A 25 -12.51 -34.13 3.10
C LYS A 25 -11.82 -34.20 1.73
N ALA A 26 -10.84 -33.34 1.49
CA ALA A 26 -10.08 -33.32 0.25
C ALA A 26 -9.32 -34.63 0.03
N LEU A 27 -8.67 -35.18 1.06
CA LEU A 27 -8.03 -36.49 0.98
C LEU A 27 -9.03 -37.62 0.73
N VAL A 28 -10.23 -37.57 1.33
CA VAL A 28 -11.29 -38.56 1.09
C VAL A 28 -11.77 -38.50 -0.36
N GLU A 29 -12.01 -37.30 -0.90
CA GLU A 29 -12.42 -37.10 -2.29
C GLU A 29 -11.34 -37.48 -3.29
N ALA A 30 -10.08 -37.31 -2.91
CA ALA A 30 -8.91 -37.66 -3.72
C ALA A 30 -8.42 -39.11 -3.54
N ASP A 31 -9.14 -39.96 -2.79
CA ASP A 31 -8.71 -41.32 -2.47
C ASP A 31 -7.26 -41.39 -1.91
N GLY A 32 -6.89 -40.43 -1.06
CA GLY A 32 -5.58 -40.32 -0.42
C GLY A 32 -4.47 -39.71 -1.29
N ASP A 33 -4.77 -39.32 -2.53
CA ASP A 33 -3.84 -38.65 -3.44
C ASP A 33 -3.65 -37.18 -3.02
N PHE A 34 -2.43 -36.82 -2.62
CA PHE A 34 -2.12 -35.48 -2.10
C PHE A 34 -2.21 -34.39 -3.16
N GLU A 35 -1.77 -34.66 -4.40
CA GLU A 35 -1.80 -33.66 -5.47
C GLU A 35 -3.25 -33.35 -5.85
N LYS A 36 -4.06 -34.40 -6.01
CA LYS A 36 -5.51 -34.22 -6.24
C LYS A 36 -6.21 -33.56 -5.05
N ALA A 37 -5.83 -33.87 -3.82
CA ALA A 37 -6.40 -33.22 -2.64
C ALA A 37 -6.09 -31.71 -2.62
N ILE A 38 -4.89 -31.30 -3.04
CA ILE A 38 -4.54 -29.88 -3.21
C ILE A 38 -5.43 -29.23 -4.29
N GLU A 39 -5.66 -29.90 -5.42
CA GLU A 39 -6.58 -29.39 -6.45
C GLU A 39 -8.02 -29.25 -5.93
N VAL A 40 -8.50 -30.21 -5.14
CA VAL A 40 -9.83 -30.14 -4.50
C VAL A 40 -9.92 -28.93 -3.57
N LEU A 41 -8.91 -28.70 -2.73
CA LEU A 41 -8.84 -27.52 -1.86
C LEU A 41 -8.83 -26.23 -2.68
N ARG A 42 -8.13 -26.20 -3.81
CA ARG A 42 -8.08 -25.03 -4.71
C ARG A 42 -9.45 -24.73 -5.32
N LYS A 43 -10.14 -25.74 -5.84
CA LYS A 43 -11.52 -25.60 -6.36
C LYS A 43 -12.49 -25.13 -5.27
N LYS A 44 -12.32 -25.63 -4.04
CA LYS A 44 -13.08 -25.14 -2.89
C LYS A 44 -12.80 -23.66 -2.61
N GLY A 45 -11.53 -23.24 -2.62
CA GLY A 45 -11.13 -21.84 -2.45
C GLY A 45 -11.77 -20.92 -3.50
N GLN A 46 -11.78 -21.33 -4.77
CA GLN A 46 -12.50 -20.62 -5.84
C GLN A 46 -13.99 -20.44 -5.54
N LYS A 47 -14.66 -21.48 -5.02
CA LYS A 47 -16.07 -21.39 -4.63
C LYS A 47 -16.28 -20.44 -3.46
N VAL A 48 -15.40 -20.45 -2.46
CA VAL A 48 -15.46 -19.52 -1.32
C VAL A 48 -15.26 -18.08 -1.79
N ALA A 49 -14.29 -17.83 -2.66
CA ALA A 49 -14.04 -16.52 -3.25
C ALA A 49 -15.24 -16.02 -4.05
N ALA A 50 -15.83 -16.86 -4.91
CA ALA A 50 -17.03 -16.51 -5.68
C ALA A 50 -18.22 -16.15 -4.78
N ASN A 51 -18.45 -16.91 -3.70
CA ASN A 51 -19.52 -16.64 -2.74
C ASN A 51 -19.30 -15.37 -1.89
N ARG A 52 -18.07 -14.82 -1.90
CA ARG A 52 -17.67 -13.65 -1.12
C ARG A 52 -17.30 -12.46 -2.00
N ALA A 53 -17.49 -12.53 -3.32
CA ALA A 53 -17.09 -11.45 -4.23
C ALA A 53 -17.74 -10.10 -3.87
N ASP A 54 -18.98 -10.12 -3.38
CA ASP A 54 -19.74 -8.93 -2.97
C ASP A 54 -19.41 -8.44 -1.55
N ARG A 55 -18.48 -9.09 -0.84
CA ARG A 55 -18.04 -8.65 0.50
C ARG A 55 -17.10 -7.45 0.38
N THR A 56 -17.20 -6.56 1.35
CA THR A 56 -16.32 -5.40 1.50
C THR A 56 -15.06 -5.80 2.26
N SER A 57 -13.90 -5.41 1.74
CA SER A 57 -12.59 -5.66 2.37
C SER A 57 -11.96 -4.32 2.82
N ALA A 58 -12.46 -3.75 3.91
CA ALA A 58 -12.00 -2.45 4.43
C ALA A 58 -10.87 -2.58 5.48
N GLU A 59 -10.43 -3.81 5.75
CA GLU A 59 -9.35 -4.11 6.69
C GLU A 59 -8.16 -4.71 5.91
N GLY A 60 -7.06 -5.03 6.59
CA GLY A 60 -5.85 -5.57 5.95
C GLY A 60 -4.54 -4.90 6.36
N ALA A 61 -3.54 -5.01 5.49
CA ALA A 61 -2.16 -4.58 5.72
C ALA A 61 -1.56 -3.89 4.48
N VAL A 62 -0.96 -2.73 4.68
CA VAL A 62 -0.20 -1.95 3.70
C VAL A 62 1.27 -2.07 4.03
N ILE A 63 2.04 -2.67 3.12
CA ILE A 63 3.46 -2.98 3.34
C ILE A 63 4.31 -2.30 2.28
N ALA A 64 5.32 -1.54 2.74
CA ALA A 64 6.41 -1.03 1.92
C ALA A 64 7.64 -1.95 2.02
N VAL A 65 8.34 -2.13 0.90
CA VAL A 65 9.66 -2.77 0.85
C VAL A 65 10.60 -1.96 -0.04
N LEU A 66 11.90 -2.13 0.17
CA LEU A 66 12.98 -1.52 -0.62
C LEU A 66 13.89 -2.63 -1.17
N ASN A 67 14.58 -2.36 -2.28
CA ASN A 67 15.72 -3.21 -2.68
C ASN A 67 16.93 -2.95 -1.77
N ASP A 68 17.94 -3.81 -1.85
CA ASP A 68 19.13 -3.74 -1.00
C ASP A 68 19.89 -2.41 -1.15
N GLU A 69 19.92 -1.83 -2.35
CA GLU A 69 20.55 -0.55 -2.63
C GLU A 69 19.70 0.66 -2.21
N ALA A 70 18.44 0.44 -1.82
CA ALA A 70 17.46 1.49 -1.54
C ALA A 70 17.30 2.49 -2.69
N THR A 71 17.29 2.01 -3.93
CA THR A 71 17.06 2.81 -5.16
C THR A 71 15.67 2.59 -5.75
N LYS A 72 14.98 1.53 -5.30
CA LYS A 72 13.62 1.17 -5.68
C LYS A 72 12.82 0.78 -4.45
N GLY A 73 11.56 1.17 -4.41
CA GLY A 73 10.60 0.76 -3.39
C GLY A 73 9.27 0.34 -4.00
N ALA A 74 8.55 -0.55 -3.31
CA ALA A 74 7.21 -0.98 -3.67
C ALA A 74 6.30 -0.94 -2.44
N ILE A 75 5.03 -0.56 -2.66
CA ILE A 75 3.95 -0.68 -1.69
C ILE A 75 2.87 -1.60 -2.26
N VAL A 76 2.39 -2.53 -1.43
CA VAL A 76 1.17 -3.31 -1.67
C VAL A 76 0.20 -3.11 -0.51
N ALA A 77 -1.07 -2.85 -0.82
CA ALA A 77 -2.17 -2.90 0.13
C ALA A 77 -2.95 -4.20 -0.08
N LEU A 78 -2.79 -5.16 0.84
CA LEU A 78 -3.54 -6.41 0.86
C LEU A 78 -4.71 -6.25 1.84
N ASN A 79 -5.93 -6.36 1.31
CA ASN A 79 -7.16 -6.17 2.05
C ASN A 79 -7.78 -7.50 2.50
N CYS A 80 -8.51 -7.46 3.61
CA CYS A 80 -9.34 -8.52 4.15
C CYS A 80 -10.63 -7.95 4.76
N GLU A 81 -11.54 -8.81 5.22
CA GLU A 81 -12.83 -8.38 5.76
C GLU A 81 -12.69 -7.87 7.21
N THR A 82 -11.82 -8.47 8.02
CA THR A 82 -11.69 -8.15 9.46
C THR A 82 -10.30 -7.72 9.89
N ASP A 83 -10.22 -6.97 10.99
CA ASP A 83 -8.96 -6.49 11.55
C ASP A 83 -8.16 -7.63 12.22
N PHE A 84 -8.83 -8.68 12.69
CA PHE A 84 -8.20 -9.90 13.22
C PHE A 84 -7.31 -10.57 12.18
N VAL A 85 -7.79 -10.70 10.94
CA VAL A 85 -6.98 -11.23 9.83
C VAL A 85 -5.88 -10.24 9.45
N GLY A 86 -6.20 -8.94 9.33
CA GLY A 86 -5.24 -7.92 8.93
C GLY A 86 -4.02 -7.79 9.85
N LYS A 87 -4.17 -8.14 11.14
CA LYS A 87 -3.10 -8.14 12.15
C LYS A 87 -2.39 -9.49 12.30
N ASN A 88 -2.88 -10.55 11.64
CA ASN A 88 -2.28 -11.88 11.75
C ASN A 88 -0.89 -11.92 11.10
N GLU A 89 0.09 -12.55 11.76
CA GLU A 89 1.47 -12.61 11.29
C GLU A 89 1.61 -13.26 9.91
N GLY A 90 0.84 -14.32 9.63
CA GLY A 90 0.85 -15.00 8.33
C GLY A 90 0.29 -14.12 7.22
N PHE A 91 -0.75 -13.32 7.51
CA PHE A 91 -1.32 -12.37 6.57
C PHE A 91 -0.35 -11.22 6.27
N VAL A 92 0.28 -10.65 7.30
CA VAL A 92 1.30 -9.60 7.15
C VAL A 92 2.53 -10.14 6.41
N ALA A 93 2.94 -11.38 6.66
CA ALA A 93 4.02 -12.03 5.93
C ALA A 93 3.66 -12.18 4.44
N LEU A 94 2.44 -12.63 4.11
CA LEU A 94 1.97 -12.70 2.73
C LEU A 94 1.99 -11.32 2.05
N ALA A 95 1.48 -10.28 2.72
CA ALA A 95 1.52 -8.91 2.19
C ALA A 95 2.95 -8.43 1.90
N ARG A 96 3.92 -8.78 2.76
CA ARG A 96 5.35 -8.49 2.53
C ARG A 96 5.92 -9.25 1.35
N GLU A 97 5.58 -10.53 1.19
CA GLU A 97 6.03 -11.33 0.03
C GLU A 97 5.45 -10.81 -1.29
N LEU A 98 4.19 -10.35 -1.27
CA LEU A 98 3.56 -9.68 -2.40
C LEU A 98 4.28 -8.36 -2.71
N ALA A 99 4.59 -7.54 -1.70
CA ALA A 99 5.36 -6.31 -1.89
C ALA A 99 6.77 -6.58 -2.47
N GLN A 100 7.44 -7.65 -2.03
CA GLN A 100 8.73 -8.06 -2.58
C GLN A 100 8.64 -8.52 -4.05
N THR A 101 7.54 -9.18 -4.41
CA THR A 101 7.28 -9.60 -5.80
C THR A 101 6.98 -8.38 -6.67
N ALA A 102 6.18 -7.45 -6.15
CA ALA A 102 5.85 -6.19 -6.80
C ALA A 102 7.10 -5.37 -7.13
N LEU A 103 8.09 -5.32 -6.22
CA LEU A 103 9.37 -4.63 -6.42
C LEU A 103 10.15 -5.13 -7.64
N ASN A 104 10.00 -6.42 -7.98
CA ASN A 104 10.81 -7.13 -8.97
C ASN A 104 10.05 -7.47 -10.26
N CYS A 105 8.88 -6.89 -10.50
CA CYS A 105 8.07 -7.13 -11.70
C CYS A 105 7.68 -5.83 -12.39
N ASP A 106 7.26 -5.93 -13.65
CA ASP A 106 6.88 -4.79 -14.49
C ASP A 106 5.35 -4.55 -14.56
N ALA A 107 4.57 -5.27 -13.73
CA ALA A 107 3.10 -5.16 -13.75
C ALA A 107 2.65 -3.73 -13.47
N ALA A 108 2.04 -3.04 -14.44
CA ALA A 108 1.70 -1.62 -14.32
C ALA A 108 0.44 -1.38 -13.46
N THR A 109 -0.47 -2.34 -13.44
CA THR A 109 -1.73 -2.28 -12.69
C THR A 109 -1.87 -3.46 -11.74
N VAL A 110 -2.84 -3.39 -10.84
CA VAL A 110 -3.20 -4.52 -9.98
C VAL A 110 -3.62 -5.73 -10.83
N GLU A 111 -4.40 -5.53 -11.89
CA GLU A 111 -4.87 -6.61 -12.77
C GLU A 111 -3.72 -7.36 -13.45
N ASP A 112 -2.67 -6.64 -13.84
CA ASP A 112 -1.46 -7.26 -14.38
C ASP A 112 -0.66 -7.96 -13.29
N PHE A 113 -0.63 -7.39 -12.08
CA PHE A 113 0.08 -7.99 -10.96
C PHE A 113 -0.55 -9.31 -10.52
N LEU A 114 -1.87 -9.45 -10.59
CA LEU A 114 -2.56 -10.71 -10.32
C LEU A 114 -2.12 -11.86 -11.25
N LYS A 115 -1.52 -11.56 -12.42
CA LYS A 115 -1.02 -12.56 -13.37
C LYS A 115 0.45 -12.91 -13.16
N VAL A 116 1.17 -12.17 -12.31
CA VAL A 116 2.61 -12.38 -12.07
C VAL A 116 2.85 -13.73 -11.40
N PRO A 117 3.83 -14.53 -11.88
CA PRO A 117 4.22 -15.76 -11.21
C PRO A 117 4.65 -15.51 -9.76
N PHE A 118 4.19 -16.38 -8.88
CA PHE A 118 4.41 -16.32 -7.45
C PHE A 118 4.82 -17.70 -6.91
N LYS A 119 5.05 -17.80 -5.59
CA LYS A 119 5.50 -19.03 -4.94
C LYS A 119 4.52 -20.20 -5.16
N GLY A 120 5.07 -21.41 -5.22
CA GLY A 120 4.29 -22.64 -5.36
C GLY A 120 3.76 -22.90 -6.77
N GLY A 121 4.31 -22.24 -7.78
CA GLY A 121 3.88 -22.40 -9.18
C GLY A 121 2.54 -21.74 -9.51
N LEU A 122 2.05 -20.88 -8.62
CA LEU A 122 0.80 -20.12 -8.77
C LEU A 122 1.08 -18.70 -9.26
N THR A 123 0.10 -18.04 -9.85
CA THR A 123 0.12 -16.57 -9.95
C THR A 123 -0.25 -15.90 -8.63
N VAL A 124 -0.01 -14.58 -8.51
CA VAL A 124 -0.49 -13.79 -7.36
C VAL A 124 -2.00 -13.96 -7.16
N GLY A 125 -2.81 -13.85 -8.23
CA GLY A 125 -4.26 -13.99 -8.14
C GLY A 125 -4.70 -15.39 -7.69
N GLU A 126 -4.06 -16.44 -8.21
CA GLU A 126 -4.31 -17.81 -7.75
C GLU A 126 -3.94 -17.99 -6.28
N LYS A 127 -2.85 -17.37 -5.82
CA LYS A 127 -2.45 -17.39 -4.42
C LYS A 127 -3.49 -16.71 -3.52
N LEU A 128 -4.05 -15.56 -3.93
CA LEU A 128 -5.11 -14.89 -3.16
C LEU A 128 -6.37 -15.75 -3.05
N ILE A 129 -6.75 -16.46 -4.11
CA ILE A 129 -7.89 -17.40 -4.10
C ILE A 129 -7.62 -18.57 -3.16
N GLU A 130 -6.42 -19.14 -3.19
CA GLU A 130 -6.02 -20.20 -2.26
C GLU A 130 -6.13 -19.72 -0.81
N GLN A 131 -5.57 -18.55 -0.51
CA GLN A 131 -5.58 -17.97 0.83
C GLN A 131 -6.98 -17.55 1.29
N THR A 132 -7.86 -17.14 0.36
CA THR A 132 -9.30 -16.95 0.63
C THR A 132 -9.97 -18.25 1.06
N GLY A 133 -9.60 -19.39 0.46
CA GLY A 133 -10.08 -20.71 0.87
C GLY A 133 -9.58 -21.16 2.25
N VAL A 134 -8.37 -20.75 2.62
CA VAL A 134 -7.73 -21.07 3.91
C VAL A 134 -8.28 -20.20 5.04
N ILE A 135 -8.29 -18.89 4.83
CA ILE A 135 -8.70 -17.89 5.83
C ILE A 135 -10.22 -17.81 5.93
N GLY A 136 -10.92 -18.02 4.81
CA GLY A 136 -12.36 -17.91 4.75
C GLY A 136 -12.87 -16.48 4.74
N GLU A 137 -12.03 -15.50 4.39
CA GLU A 137 -12.38 -14.10 4.11
C GLU A 137 -11.96 -13.73 2.68
N LYS A 138 -12.67 -12.78 2.07
CA LYS A 138 -12.25 -12.19 0.79
C LYS A 138 -10.90 -11.50 0.96
N LEU A 139 -9.94 -11.87 0.12
CA LEU A 139 -8.65 -11.20 0.02
C LEU A 139 -8.50 -10.53 -1.33
N GLU A 140 -8.07 -9.28 -1.34
CA GLU A 140 -7.83 -8.54 -2.58
C GLU A 140 -6.69 -7.55 -2.41
N ILE A 141 -6.04 -7.18 -3.52
CA ILE A 141 -5.03 -6.13 -3.53
C ILE A 141 -5.73 -4.86 -3.99
N SER A 142 -5.84 -3.85 -3.12
CA SER A 142 -6.46 -2.58 -3.47
C SER A 142 -5.48 -1.58 -4.07
N ASN A 143 -4.18 -1.77 -3.82
CA ASN A 143 -3.15 -0.88 -4.33
C ASN A 143 -1.83 -1.60 -4.60
N LEU A 144 -1.20 -1.21 -5.70
CA LEU A 144 0.17 -1.52 -6.07
C LEU A 144 0.82 -0.20 -6.50
N SER A 145 1.90 0.18 -5.83
CA SER A 145 2.67 1.37 -6.20
C SER A 145 4.16 1.11 -6.10
N ARG A 146 4.96 1.79 -6.93
CA ARG A 146 6.42 1.73 -6.91
C ARG A 146 7.01 3.13 -7.02
N LEU A 147 8.24 3.27 -6.54
CA LEU A 147 9.02 4.50 -6.65
C LEU A 147 10.49 4.13 -6.91
N GLU A 148 11.08 4.77 -7.92
CA GLU A 148 12.53 4.68 -8.18
C GLU A 148 13.16 6.05 -8.03
N ALA A 149 14.31 6.11 -7.36
CA ALA A 149 15.09 7.32 -7.17
C ALA A 149 16.55 6.97 -6.82
N PRO A 150 17.50 7.92 -6.89
CA PRO A 150 18.86 7.71 -6.40
C PRO A 150 18.95 7.23 -4.94
N LEU A 151 17.98 7.61 -4.10
CA LEU A 151 17.76 7.02 -2.78
C LEU A 151 16.25 7.00 -2.47
N VAL A 152 15.73 5.91 -1.94
CA VAL A 152 14.34 5.74 -1.51
C VAL A 152 14.30 5.42 -0.02
N GLY A 153 13.54 6.21 0.73
CA GLY A 153 13.15 5.92 2.11
C GLY A 153 11.75 5.33 2.16
N ALA A 154 11.50 4.51 3.17
CA ALA A 154 10.19 3.93 3.44
C ALA A 154 9.78 4.15 4.89
N TYR A 155 8.47 4.23 5.12
CA TYR A 155 7.88 4.19 6.45
C TYR A 155 6.55 3.42 6.41
N ILE A 156 6.35 2.52 7.37
CA ILE A 156 5.08 1.83 7.60
C ILE A 156 4.56 2.32 8.95
N HIS A 157 3.38 2.92 8.96
CA HIS A 157 2.80 3.42 10.20
C HIS A 157 2.29 2.25 11.07
N ASN A 158 2.28 2.48 12.38
CA ASN A 158 1.87 1.49 13.36
C ASN A 158 0.50 0.89 13.01
N GLY A 159 0.41 -0.44 13.08
CA GLY A 159 -0.79 -1.20 12.70
C GLY A 159 -0.90 -1.56 11.22
N ASN A 160 0.13 -1.26 10.41
CA ASN A 160 0.20 -1.61 8.98
C ASN A 160 -0.98 -1.10 8.15
N LYS A 161 -1.60 0.03 8.52
CA LYS A 161 -2.73 0.61 7.78
C LYS A 161 -2.32 1.66 6.76
N LEU A 162 -1.05 2.04 6.75
CA LEU A 162 -0.52 3.09 5.92
C LEU A 162 0.96 2.83 5.70
N ALA A 163 1.41 2.99 4.46
CA ALA A 163 2.83 3.04 4.13
C ALA A 163 3.15 4.19 3.18
N THR A 164 4.39 4.68 3.26
CA THR A 164 4.92 5.73 2.40
C THR A 164 6.29 5.35 1.84
N LEU A 165 6.55 5.81 0.62
CA LEU A 165 7.87 5.83 0.00
C LEU A 165 8.22 7.29 -0.31
N VAL A 166 9.48 7.65 -0.17
CA VAL A 166 10.01 8.98 -0.52
C VAL A 166 11.32 8.82 -1.27
N GLY A 167 11.43 9.46 -2.44
CA GLY A 167 12.63 9.48 -3.25
C GLY A 167 13.42 10.77 -3.03
N LEU A 168 14.74 10.65 -2.84
CA LEU A 168 15.67 11.76 -2.80
C LEU A 168 16.60 11.75 -4.03
N SER A 169 17.08 12.94 -4.40
CA SER A 169 17.90 13.15 -5.60
C SER A 169 19.31 12.55 -5.54
N ALA A 170 19.80 12.15 -4.36
CA ALA A 170 21.12 11.54 -4.19
C ALA A 170 21.21 10.72 -2.90
N ASN A 171 22.14 9.77 -2.87
CA ASN A 171 22.53 9.02 -1.67
C ASN A 171 23.82 9.64 -1.08
N VAL A 172 23.66 10.66 -0.24
CA VAL A 172 24.75 11.34 0.46
C VAL A 172 24.68 11.04 1.97
N GLU A 173 25.72 11.44 2.72
CA GLU A 173 25.71 11.33 4.18
C GLU A 173 24.47 12.01 4.78
N GLY A 174 23.81 11.34 5.73
CA GLY A 174 22.55 11.80 6.34
C GLY A 174 21.28 11.61 5.49
N ALA A 175 21.39 11.31 4.19
CA ALA A 175 20.22 11.24 3.30
C ALA A 175 19.26 10.10 3.65
N LYS A 176 19.76 8.97 4.18
CA LYS A 176 18.91 7.83 4.59
C LYS A 176 17.96 8.20 5.73
N GLU A 177 18.46 8.90 6.74
CA GLU A 177 17.64 9.40 7.85
C GLU A 177 16.67 10.47 7.36
N ALA A 178 17.13 11.38 6.51
CA ALA A 178 16.26 12.38 5.88
C ALA A 178 15.11 11.72 5.10
N ALA A 179 15.39 10.70 4.29
CA ALA A 179 14.37 9.99 3.50
C ALA A 179 13.34 9.31 4.40
N HIS A 180 13.78 8.68 5.50
CA HIS A 180 12.89 8.06 6.48
C HIS A 180 12.00 9.10 7.19
N ASN A 181 12.59 10.20 7.66
CA ASN A 181 11.85 11.26 8.34
C ASN A 181 10.84 11.95 7.42
N VAL A 182 11.18 12.15 6.15
CA VAL A 182 10.23 12.68 5.15
C VAL A 182 9.16 11.65 4.79
N ALA A 183 9.45 10.35 4.82
CA ALA A 183 8.42 9.32 4.66
C ALA A 183 7.43 9.34 5.85
N MET A 184 7.91 9.56 7.07
CA MET A 184 7.06 9.79 8.25
C MET A 184 6.22 11.06 8.12
N GLN A 185 6.81 12.16 7.65
CA GLN A 185 6.10 13.41 7.35
C GLN A 185 4.94 13.15 6.37
N ALA A 186 5.21 12.50 5.23
CA ALA A 186 4.19 12.21 4.23
C ALA A 186 3.06 11.34 4.82
N ALA A 187 3.40 10.40 5.70
CA ALA A 187 2.42 9.56 6.37
C ALA A 187 1.47 10.39 7.25
N ALA A 188 2.04 11.27 8.08
CA ALA A 188 1.32 12.08 9.05
C ALA A 188 0.50 13.21 8.41
N MET A 189 1.08 13.91 7.44
CA MET A 189 0.53 15.17 6.91
C MET A 189 -0.30 15.01 5.64
N ASN A 190 -0.36 13.80 5.07
CA ASN A 190 -1.19 13.47 3.89
C ASN A 190 -1.12 14.53 2.75
N PRO A 191 0.08 14.87 2.25
CA PRO A 191 0.20 15.79 1.13
C PRO A 191 -0.50 15.21 -0.11
N ILE A 192 -1.17 16.07 -0.86
CA ILE A 192 -1.89 15.70 -2.10
C ILE A 192 -0.95 15.65 -3.31
N ALA A 193 0.20 16.32 -3.23
CA ALA A 193 1.17 16.44 -4.31
C ALA A 193 2.57 16.71 -3.75
N LEU A 194 3.60 16.55 -4.60
CA LEU A 194 4.99 16.79 -4.19
C LEU A 194 5.21 18.28 -3.92
N ASP A 195 4.79 19.09 -4.88
CA ASP A 195 4.86 20.54 -4.92
C ASP A 195 3.62 21.09 -5.66
N GLU A 196 3.50 22.41 -5.75
CA GLU A 196 2.40 23.11 -6.40
C GLU A 196 2.27 22.78 -7.90
N THR A 197 3.37 22.41 -8.57
CA THR A 197 3.37 22.07 -10.00
C THR A 197 2.76 20.70 -10.27
N LYS A 198 2.66 19.85 -9.24
CA LYS A 198 2.06 18.52 -9.28
C LYS A 198 0.63 18.49 -8.78
N VAL A 199 0.06 19.62 -8.36
CA VAL A 199 -1.36 19.71 -8.02
C VAL A 199 -2.19 19.78 -9.30
N ALA A 200 -3.24 18.96 -9.39
CA ALA A 200 -4.15 18.96 -10.54
C ALA A 200 -4.81 20.33 -10.73
N LYS A 201 -4.94 20.78 -11.99
CA LYS A 201 -5.47 22.10 -12.32
C LYS A 201 -6.90 22.28 -11.81
N GLU A 202 -7.69 21.23 -11.87
CA GLU A 202 -9.08 21.19 -11.41
C GLU A 202 -9.17 21.40 -9.90
N VAL A 203 -8.20 20.90 -9.13
CA VAL A 203 -8.12 21.14 -7.69
C VAL A 203 -7.78 22.60 -7.42
N ILE A 204 -6.81 23.16 -8.14
CA ILE A 204 -6.42 24.58 -8.00
C ILE A 204 -7.61 25.50 -8.30
N GLU A 205 -8.31 25.27 -9.42
CA GLU A 205 -9.48 26.05 -9.81
C GLU A 205 -10.60 25.96 -8.78
N LYS A 206 -10.87 24.75 -8.28
CA LYS A 206 -11.88 24.52 -7.23
C LYS A 206 -11.53 25.25 -5.93
N GLU A 207 -10.28 25.19 -5.48
CA GLU A 207 -9.85 25.87 -4.26
C GLU A 207 -9.92 27.40 -4.40
N ILE A 208 -9.62 27.96 -5.58
CA ILE A 208 -9.80 29.38 -5.86
C ILE A 208 -11.28 29.78 -5.73
N GLU A 209 -12.19 29.01 -6.34
CA GLU A 209 -13.63 29.33 -6.27
C GLU A 209 -14.18 29.19 -4.85
N ILE A 210 -13.80 28.14 -4.12
CA ILE A 210 -14.15 27.99 -2.70
C ILE A 210 -13.66 29.19 -1.89
N ALA A 211 -12.41 29.63 -2.11
CA ALA A 211 -11.85 30.78 -1.43
C ALA A 211 -12.64 32.08 -1.74
N LYS A 212 -12.99 32.30 -3.01
CA LYS A 212 -13.79 33.47 -3.42
C LYS A 212 -15.19 33.45 -2.82
N GLU A 213 -15.88 32.31 -2.85
CA GLU A 213 -17.21 32.17 -2.26
C GLU A 213 -17.21 32.45 -0.76
N LEU A 214 -16.21 31.95 -0.03
CA LEU A 214 -16.04 32.21 1.39
C LEU A 214 -15.84 33.71 1.67
N LEU A 215 -14.97 34.36 0.89
CA LEU A 215 -14.69 35.79 1.02
C LEU A 215 -15.91 36.67 0.67
N ARG A 216 -16.73 36.28 -0.31
CA ARG A 216 -18.01 36.94 -0.61
C ARG A 216 -18.97 36.84 0.58
N LYS A 217 -19.07 35.66 1.21
CA LYS A 217 -19.88 35.46 2.43
C LYS A 217 -19.36 36.28 3.62
N GLU A 218 -18.06 36.52 3.70
CA GLU A 218 -17.42 37.43 4.67
C GLU A 218 -17.60 38.92 4.34
N GLY A 219 -18.32 39.27 3.25
CA GLY A 219 -18.60 40.64 2.85
C GLY A 219 -17.42 41.38 2.24
N LYS A 220 -16.41 40.66 1.74
CA LYS A 220 -15.25 41.29 1.06
C LYS A 220 -15.65 41.82 -0.32
N PRO A 221 -15.17 43.00 -0.74
CA PRO A 221 -15.46 43.56 -2.07
C PRO A 221 -14.91 42.68 -3.22
N GLU A 222 -15.68 42.56 -4.32
CA GLU A 222 -15.34 41.72 -5.48
C GLU A 222 -13.94 42.02 -6.05
N ALA A 223 -13.57 43.30 -6.12
CA ALA A 223 -12.27 43.76 -6.62
C ALA A 223 -11.06 43.29 -5.79
N MET A 224 -11.27 42.84 -4.54
CA MET A 224 -10.21 42.33 -3.66
C MET A 224 -10.11 40.80 -3.64
N LEU A 225 -11.12 40.09 -4.18
CA LEU A 225 -11.23 38.65 -4.03
C LEU A 225 -10.07 37.90 -4.66
N ASP A 226 -9.67 38.27 -5.89
CA ASP A 226 -8.59 37.60 -6.61
C ASP A 226 -7.26 37.66 -5.86
N ASN A 227 -6.93 38.82 -5.28
CA ASN A 227 -5.68 38.99 -4.54
C ASN A 227 -5.68 38.21 -3.23
N ILE A 228 -6.80 38.18 -2.51
CA ILE A 228 -6.91 37.43 -1.26
C ILE A 228 -6.96 35.91 -1.54
N ALA A 229 -7.64 35.50 -2.62
CA ALA A 229 -7.70 34.11 -3.06
C ALA A 229 -6.31 33.57 -3.43
N LYS A 230 -5.45 34.37 -4.09
CA LYS A 230 -4.04 33.99 -4.32
C LYS A 230 -3.28 33.73 -3.02
N GLY A 231 -3.47 34.57 -2.01
CA GLY A 231 -2.86 34.36 -0.69
C GLY A 231 -3.34 33.07 -0.01
N LYS A 232 -4.64 32.78 -0.08
CA LYS A 232 -5.21 31.52 0.42
C LYS A 232 -4.70 30.31 -0.35
N LEU A 233 -4.54 30.42 -1.68
CA LEU A 233 -3.98 29.35 -2.50
C LEU A 233 -2.51 29.07 -2.17
N ASN A 234 -1.70 30.11 -1.92
CA ASN A 234 -0.33 29.92 -1.46
C ASN A 234 -0.27 29.16 -0.12
N ARG A 235 -1.18 29.48 0.80
CA ARG A 235 -1.31 28.73 2.06
C ARG A 235 -1.75 27.28 1.80
N PHE A 236 -2.70 27.06 0.89
CA PHE A 236 -3.11 25.72 0.49
C PHE A 236 -1.91 24.90 -0.01
N PHE A 237 -1.05 25.46 -0.86
CA PHE A 237 0.16 24.76 -1.30
C PHE A 237 1.11 24.46 -0.14
N LYS A 238 1.31 25.42 0.78
CA LYS A 238 2.12 25.20 1.99
C LYS A 238 1.58 24.04 2.83
N ASP A 239 0.28 23.95 3.00
CA ASP A 239 -0.34 22.96 3.88
C ASP A 239 -0.51 21.58 3.20
N ASN A 240 -0.64 21.53 1.87
CA ASN A 240 -1.04 20.32 1.13
C ASN A 240 0.02 19.73 0.19
N THR A 241 1.19 20.35 0.04
CA THR A 241 2.27 19.80 -0.79
C THR A 241 3.47 19.40 0.06
N LEU A 242 4.05 18.23 -0.22
CA LEU A 242 5.06 17.63 0.66
C LEU A 242 6.24 18.56 0.91
N VAL A 243 6.79 19.21 -0.11
CA VAL A 243 8.02 20.00 0.02
C VAL A 243 7.82 21.32 0.76
N HIS A 244 6.59 21.87 0.75
CA HIS A 244 6.27 23.17 1.37
C HIS A 244 5.70 23.05 2.78
N GLN A 245 5.23 21.86 3.16
CA GLN A 245 4.75 21.59 4.51
C GLN A 245 5.80 21.93 5.56
N GLU A 246 5.33 22.46 6.69
CA GLU A 246 6.14 22.61 7.90
C GLU A 246 6.60 21.23 8.36
N TYR A 247 7.90 21.12 8.66
CA TYR A 247 8.47 19.85 9.07
C TYR A 247 8.02 19.49 10.48
N ILE A 248 7.45 18.30 10.68
CA ILE A 248 6.81 17.92 11.96
C ILE A 248 7.77 17.92 13.16
N MET A 249 9.07 17.74 12.94
CA MET A 249 10.07 17.77 14.02
C MET A 249 10.66 19.16 14.25
N ASP A 250 10.52 20.09 13.30
CA ASP A 250 10.88 21.51 13.45
C ASP A 250 9.97 22.37 12.57
N ASN A 251 8.91 22.91 13.16
CA ASN A 251 7.90 23.69 12.43
C ASN A 251 8.41 25.06 11.93
N LYS A 252 9.65 25.43 12.22
CA LYS A 252 10.27 26.66 11.70
C LYS A 252 10.77 26.51 10.27
N VAL A 253 10.93 25.28 9.79
CA VAL A 253 11.43 24.98 8.45
C VAL A 253 10.43 24.15 7.66
N SER A 254 10.44 24.29 6.35
CA SER A 254 9.72 23.37 5.47
C SER A 254 10.47 22.06 5.31
N VAL A 255 9.79 21.04 4.79
CA VAL A 255 10.41 19.76 4.40
C VAL A 255 11.57 19.97 3.41
N ALA A 256 11.40 20.84 2.42
CA ALA A 256 12.47 21.17 1.48
C ALA A 256 13.70 21.78 2.19
N GLN A 257 13.47 22.68 3.14
CA GLN A 257 14.54 23.31 3.90
C GLN A 257 15.24 22.32 4.83
N TYR A 258 14.50 21.41 5.47
CA TYR A 258 15.07 20.32 6.25
C TYR A 258 15.98 19.44 5.39
N VAL A 259 15.51 18.98 4.23
CA VAL A 259 16.32 18.15 3.32
C VAL A 259 17.56 18.91 2.82
N ALA A 260 17.42 20.19 2.48
CA ALA A 260 18.54 21.04 2.06
C ALA A 260 19.56 21.31 3.19
N SER A 261 19.13 21.24 4.46
CA SER A 261 20.01 21.38 5.62
C SER A 261 20.97 20.19 5.79
N VAL A 262 20.58 19.01 5.31
CA VAL A 262 21.43 17.80 5.27
C VAL A 262 22.48 17.93 4.19
N ASN A 263 22.06 18.35 2.99
CA ASN A 263 22.95 18.72 1.89
C ASN A 263 22.24 19.70 0.97
N LYS A 264 22.89 20.83 0.64
CA LYS A 264 22.29 21.96 -0.08
C LYS A 264 21.66 21.58 -1.44
N ASP A 265 22.19 20.55 -2.10
CA ASP A 265 21.74 20.11 -3.43
C ASP A 265 20.76 18.91 -3.36
N LEU A 266 20.51 18.38 -2.16
CA LEU A 266 19.58 17.28 -1.94
C LEU A 266 18.13 17.77 -2.04
N LYS A 267 17.30 17.03 -2.76
CA LYS A 267 15.90 17.35 -3.02
C LYS A 267 15.03 16.12 -2.86
N VAL A 268 13.78 16.33 -2.45
CA VAL A 268 12.73 15.33 -2.58
C VAL A 268 12.27 15.31 -4.04
N VAL A 269 12.34 14.14 -4.69
CA VAL A 269 12.03 14.00 -6.13
C VAL A 269 10.75 13.23 -6.41
N GLY A 270 10.18 12.59 -5.38
CA GLY A 270 8.92 11.88 -5.49
C GLY A 270 8.50 11.30 -4.16
N PHE A 271 7.22 10.96 -4.04
CA PHE A 271 6.71 10.21 -2.91
C PHE A 271 5.49 9.41 -3.34
N VAL A 272 5.18 8.39 -2.55
CA VAL A 272 3.96 7.59 -2.65
C VAL A 272 3.41 7.45 -1.24
N ARG A 273 2.09 7.60 -1.09
CA ARG A 273 1.37 7.34 0.16
C ARG A 273 0.18 6.45 -0.14
N VAL A 274 0.08 5.33 0.56
CA VAL A 274 -1.03 4.39 0.42
C VAL A 274 -1.60 4.13 1.81
N THR A 275 -2.92 4.16 1.91
CA THR A 275 -3.68 3.72 3.09
C THR A 275 -4.47 2.48 2.73
N ILE A 276 -4.85 1.71 3.74
CA ILE A 276 -5.86 0.67 3.54
C ILE A 276 -7.14 1.34 3.02
N ALA A 277 -7.78 0.69 2.04
CA ALA A 277 -9.07 1.12 1.49
C ALA A 277 -10.21 0.96 2.50
#